data_AF-A0A6M2A8G5-F1
#
_entry.id   AF-A0A6M2A8G5-F1
#
_cell.length_a   1.000
_cell.length_b   1.000
_cell.length_c   1.000
_cell.angle_alpha   90.00
_cell.angle_beta   90.00
_cell.angle_gamma   90.00
#
_symmetry.space_group_name_H-M   'P 1'
#
loop_
_entity.id
_entity.type
_entity.pdbx_description
1 polymer ?
#
loop_
_entity_poly.entity_id
_entity_poly.type
_entity_poly.pdbx_seq_one_letter_code
_entity_poly.pdbx_strand_id
1 'polypeptide(L)'
;MVWIMQWVHAGKIAGERKSLLLEKEGESSYVWKKISLAGSRIEGTDCKGEKLTEAIENGYKTWEGFSLLHCGFLYTLPARDEMGCNALFWQMAKSYSSSNGRYFDEEVGHLCYVDFASQEALSLWRTIR
;
A
#
# COMPACT_ATOMS: atom_id res chain seq x y z
N MET A 1 -4.99 22.60 -7.65
CA MET A 1 -5.00 21.65 -6.51
C MET A 1 -4.54 20.32 -7.08
N VAL A 2 -3.28 19.95 -6.88
CA VAL A 2 -2.72 18.71 -7.43
C VAL A 2 -3.15 17.60 -6.49
N TRP A 3 -4.09 16.76 -6.91
CA TRP A 3 -4.42 15.54 -6.20
C TRP A 3 -3.21 14.61 -6.33
N ILE A 4 -2.34 14.62 -5.32
CA ILE A 4 -1.32 13.58 -5.17
C ILE A 4 -2.11 12.31 -4.87
N MET A 5 -2.15 11.36 -5.81
CA MET A 5 -2.79 10.06 -5.60
C MET A 5 -2.14 9.41 -4.38
N GLN A 6 -2.90 9.25 -3.29
CA GLN A 6 -2.41 8.64 -2.05
C GLN A 6 -2.73 7.16 -2.05
N TRP A 7 -1.88 6.38 -2.73
CA TRP A 7 -1.93 4.91 -2.65
C TRP A 7 -1.62 4.47 -1.23
N VAL A 8 -2.61 3.95 -0.51
CA VAL A 8 -2.46 3.52 0.87
C VAL A 8 -1.86 2.12 0.92
N HIS A 9 -2.46 1.17 0.21
CA HIS A 9 -2.03 -0.21 0.22
C HIS A 9 -2.28 -0.90 -1.12
N ALA A 10 -1.82 -2.15 -1.26
CA ALA A 10 -1.99 -2.94 -2.46
C ALA A 10 -2.43 -4.36 -2.13
N GLY A 11 -3.14 -4.98 -3.05
CA GLY A 11 -3.61 -6.35 -2.96
C GLY A 11 -3.60 -7.05 -4.32
N LYS A 12 -3.98 -8.32 -4.29
CA LYS A 12 -4.12 -9.16 -5.48
C LYS A 12 -5.29 -10.12 -5.33
N ILE A 13 -5.78 -10.62 -6.45
CA ILE A 13 -6.81 -11.65 -6.52
C ILE A 13 -6.15 -12.89 -7.13
N ALA A 14 -6.25 -14.04 -6.47
CA ALA A 14 -5.68 -15.29 -6.97
C ALA A 14 -6.19 -15.60 -8.39
N GLY A 15 -5.26 -15.88 -9.31
CA GLY A 15 -5.58 -16.18 -10.71
C GLY A 15 -5.83 -14.95 -11.61
N GLU A 16 -5.97 -13.74 -11.06
CA GLU A 16 -6.02 -12.52 -11.87
C GLU A 16 -4.62 -11.99 -12.18
N ARG A 17 -4.44 -11.47 -13.40
CA ARG A 17 -3.23 -10.72 -13.83
C ARG A 17 -3.31 -9.23 -13.47
N LYS A 18 -4.23 -8.84 -12.59
CA LYS A 18 -4.44 -7.46 -12.16
C LYS A 18 -4.08 -7.34 -10.68
N SER A 19 -3.42 -6.26 -10.31
CA SER A 19 -3.26 -5.87 -8.91
C SER A 19 -4.41 -4.95 -8.52
N LEU A 20 -4.64 -4.84 -7.22
CA LEU A 20 -5.56 -3.90 -6.62
C LEU A 20 -4.75 -2.85 -5.86
N LEU A 21 -5.08 -1.58 -6.04
CA LEU A 21 -4.53 -0.47 -5.28
C LEU A 21 -5.63 0.14 -4.43
N LEU A 22 -5.36 0.31 -3.15
CA LEU A 22 -6.23 1.03 -2.24
C LEU A 22 -5.80 2.49 -2.24
N GLU A 23 -6.70 3.37 -2.63
CA GLU A 23 -6.47 4.82 -2.65
C GLU A 23 -7.27 5.48 -1.53
N LYS A 24 -6.69 6.49 -0.88
CA LYS A 24 -7.43 7.40 -0.01
C LYS A 24 -8.05 8.51 -0.86
N GLU A 25 -9.38 8.55 -0.92
CA GLU A 25 -10.14 9.59 -1.61
C GLU A 25 -10.73 10.56 -0.57
N GLY A 26 -10.20 11.80 -0.53
CA GLY A 26 -10.62 12.80 0.46
C GLY A 26 -10.17 12.47 1.90
N GLU A 27 -10.89 12.98 2.89
CA GLU A 27 -10.50 12.85 4.30
C GLU A 27 -10.84 11.48 4.90
N SER A 28 -11.96 10.88 4.47
CA SER A 28 -12.58 9.72 5.15
C SER A 28 -13.16 8.69 4.17
N SER A 29 -12.53 8.49 3.01
CA SER A 29 -12.92 7.41 2.09
C SER A 29 -11.71 6.71 1.52
N TYR A 30 -11.84 5.40 1.35
CA TYR A 30 -10.85 4.52 0.80
C TYR A 30 -11.50 3.68 -0.29
N VAL A 31 -10.92 3.66 -1.49
CA VAL A 31 -11.48 2.98 -2.65
C VAL A 31 -10.44 2.08 -3.28
N TRP A 32 -10.83 0.83 -3.56
CA TRP A 32 -10.00 -0.08 -4.32
C TRP A 32 -10.12 0.21 -5.82
N LYS A 33 -8.99 0.22 -6.50
CA LYS A 33 -8.89 0.36 -7.96
C LYS A 33 -8.11 -0.80 -8.54
N LYS A 34 -8.61 -1.37 -9.64
CA LYS A 34 -7.90 -2.42 -10.39
C LYS A 34 -6.85 -1.78 -11.27
N ILE A 35 -5.63 -2.29 -11.24
CA ILE A 35 -4.55 -1.85 -12.10
C ILE A 35 -4.00 -3.01 -12.93
N SER A 36 -3.74 -2.75 -14.22
CA SER A 36 -3.06 -3.71 -15.08
C SER A 36 -1.60 -3.89 -14.66
N LEU A 37 -1.02 -5.08 -14.90
CA LEU A 37 0.41 -5.33 -14.68
C LEU A 37 1.35 -4.34 -15.39
N ALA A 38 0.89 -3.73 -16.47
CA ALA A 38 1.64 -2.72 -17.22
C ALA A 38 1.50 -1.30 -16.64
N GLY A 39 0.71 -1.11 -15.58
CA GLY A 39 0.45 0.21 -14.97
C GLY A 39 -0.40 1.16 -15.83
N SER A 40 -0.73 0.74 -17.06
CA SER A 40 -1.28 1.60 -18.10
C SER A 40 -2.76 1.92 -17.93
N ARG A 41 -3.48 1.18 -17.08
CA ARG A 41 -4.92 1.37 -16.87
C ARG A 41 -5.29 1.13 -15.43
N ILE A 42 -5.91 2.14 -14.83
CA ILE A 42 -6.52 2.10 -13.49
C ILE A 42 -8.03 2.16 -13.69
N GLU A 43 -8.73 1.14 -13.20
CA GLU A 43 -10.18 1.02 -13.26
C GLU A 43 -10.74 1.18 -11.84
N GLY A 44 -11.67 2.11 -11.66
CA GLY A 44 -12.40 2.25 -10.39
C GLY A 44 -13.21 1.00 -10.09
N THR A 45 -13.41 0.71 -8.80
CA THR A 45 -14.34 -0.32 -8.34
C THR A 45 -15.34 0.28 -7.37
N ASP A 46 -16.47 -0.41 -7.16
CA ASP A 46 -17.45 -0.01 -6.15
C ASP A 46 -17.06 -0.45 -4.73
N CYS A 47 -15.92 -1.16 -4.57
CA CYS A 47 -15.43 -1.61 -3.28
C CYS A 47 -14.71 -0.48 -2.55
N LYS A 48 -15.39 0.06 -1.52
CA LYS A 48 -14.94 1.20 -0.74
C LYS A 48 -15.13 0.99 0.77
N GLY A 49 -14.59 1.87 1.59
CA GLY A 49 -14.85 1.95 3.03
C GLY A 49 -14.53 3.34 3.57
N GLU A 50 -15.16 3.72 4.68
CA GLU A 50 -14.91 5.03 5.32
C GLU A 50 -13.63 5.01 6.16
N LYS A 51 -13.23 3.80 6.61
CA LYS A 51 -11.99 3.53 7.33
C LYS A 51 -11.10 2.59 6.54
N LEU A 52 -9.79 2.69 6.76
CA LEU A 52 -8.81 1.81 6.13
C LEU A 52 -9.12 0.32 6.40
N THR A 53 -9.40 -0.02 7.66
CA THR A 53 -9.72 -1.39 8.07
C THR A 53 -10.97 -1.91 7.39
N GLU A 54 -12.02 -1.09 7.34
CA GLU A 54 -13.28 -1.41 6.67
C GLU A 54 -13.08 -1.64 5.17
N ALA A 55 -12.29 -0.79 4.50
CA ALA A 55 -12.03 -0.95 3.08
C ALA A 55 -11.25 -2.24 2.79
N ILE A 56 -10.30 -2.61 3.66
CA ILE A 56 -9.58 -3.90 3.57
C ILE A 56 -10.55 -5.08 3.76
N GLU A 57 -11.39 -5.03 4.79
CA GLU A 57 -12.42 -6.05 5.04
C GLU A 57 -13.38 -6.20 3.86
N ASN A 58 -13.81 -5.09 3.28
CA ASN A 58 -14.68 -5.09 2.10
C ASN A 58 -13.98 -5.71 0.88
N GLY A 59 -12.66 -5.54 0.75
CA GLY A 59 -11.88 -6.26 -0.27
C GLY A 59 -11.97 -7.78 -0.11
N TYR A 60 -11.77 -8.28 1.12
CA TYR A 60 -11.92 -9.72 1.43
C TYR A 60 -13.34 -10.25 1.19
N LYS A 61 -14.38 -9.43 1.40
CA LYS A 61 -15.78 -9.81 1.15
C LYS A 61 -16.14 -9.78 -0.34
N THR A 62 -15.53 -8.90 -1.12
CA THR A 62 -15.91 -8.63 -2.51
C THR A 62 -15.26 -9.60 -3.50
N TRP A 63 -14.00 -9.98 -3.27
CA TRP A 63 -13.24 -10.80 -4.22
C TRP A 63 -12.76 -12.11 -3.58
N GLU A 64 -13.17 -13.23 -4.19
CA GLU A 64 -12.66 -14.55 -3.82
C GLU A 64 -11.16 -14.65 -4.12
N GLY A 65 -10.39 -15.20 -3.17
CA GLY A 65 -8.93 -15.30 -3.32
C GLY A 65 -8.18 -13.96 -3.20
N PHE A 66 -8.83 -12.92 -2.67
CA PHE A 66 -8.17 -11.66 -2.35
C PHE A 66 -7.12 -11.83 -1.24
N SER A 67 -5.98 -11.17 -1.42
CA SER A 67 -4.94 -11.06 -0.39
C SER A 67 -4.21 -9.74 -0.51
N LEU A 68 -3.74 -9.22 0.62
CA LEU A 68 -2.88 -8.04 0.64
C LEU A 68 -1.47 -8.39 0.14
N LEU A 69 -0.83 -7.44 -0.55
CA LEU A 69 0.57 -7.59 -0.91
C LEU A 69 1.45 -7.36 0.32
N HIS A 70 2.39 -8.26 0.53
CA HIS A 70 3.39 -8.09 1.59
C HIS A 70 4.34 -6.95 1.21
N CYS A 71 4.13 -5.78 1.80
CA CYS A 71 4.93 -4.57 1.57
C CYS A 71 6.15 -4.47 2.50
N GLY A 72 6.42 -5.53 3.27
CA GLY A 72 7.52 -5.60 4.23
C GLY A 72 7.09 -5.23 5.65
N PHE A 73 8.08 -5.05 6.51
CA PHE A 73 7.93 -4.66 7.89
C PHE A 73 8.46 -3.25 8.11
N LEU A 74 7.68 -2.42 8.77
CA LEU A 74 8.02 -1.08 9.20
C LEU A 74 8.74 -1.14 10.55
N TYR A 75 9.87 -0.45 10.62
CA TYR A 75 10.67 -0.28 11.81
C TYR A 75 10.86 1.20 12.11
N THR A 76 10.79 1.57 13.39
CA THR A 76 11.04 2.93 13.88
C THR A 76 12.45 3.05 14.44
N LEU A 77 13.03 4.26 14.43
CA LEU A 77 14.35 4.55 14.96
C LEU A 77 14.28 5.58 16.11
N PRO A 78 15.02 5.37 17.21
CA PRO A 78 15.85 4.18 17.49
C PRO A 78 14.97 2.93 17.65
N ALA A 79 15.44 1.79 17.13
CA ALA A 79 14.67 0.55 17.12
C ALA A 79 14.31 0.15 18.55
N ARG A 80 13.01 0.17 18.87
CA ARG A 80 12.47 -0.31 20.16
C ARG A 80 11.82 -1.68 20.02
N ASP A 81 11.23 -1.96 18.85
CA ASP A 81 10.57 -3.22 18.56
C ASP A 81 11.45 -4.06 17.61
N GLU A 82 11.91 -5.21 18.11
CA GLU A 82 12.65 -6.20 17.30
C GLU A 82 11.75 -6.86 16.24
N MET A 83 10.44 -6.82 16.44
CA MET A 83 9.42 -7.31 15.51
C MET A 83 8.69 -6.11 14.88
N GLY A 84 9.17 -5.64 13.72
CA GLY A 84 8.51 -4.56 12.99
C GLY A 84 7.04 -4.86 12.67
N CYS A 85 6.23 -3.83 12.45
CA CYS A 85 4.82 -3.99 12.10
C CYS A 85 4.62 -4.10 10.59
N ASN A 86 3.48 -4.62 10.12
CA ASN A 86 3.22 -4.70 8.67
C ASN A 86 3.23 -3.31 8.05
N ALA A 87 4.07 -3.11 7.04
CA ALA A 87 4.14 -1.84 6.33
C ALA A 87 2.97 -1.67 5.36
N LEU A 88 2.47 -0.44 5.26
CA LEU A 88 1.60 -0.02 4.18
C LEU A 88 2.39 0.21 2.89
N PHE A 89 1.69 0.26 1.76
CA PHE A 89 2.37 0.35 0.46
C PHE A 89 3.07 1.71 0.29
N TRP A 90 2.46 2.80 0.78
CA TRP A 90 3.12 4.10 0.80
C TRP A 90 4.36 4.15 1.70
N GLN A 91 4.37 3.41 2.82
CA GLN A 91 5.51 3.37 3.75
C GLN A 91 6.69 2.67 3.09
N MET A 92 6.42 1.54 2.43
CA MET A 92 7.39 0.86 1.57
C MET A 92 7.89 1.83 0.48
N ALA A 93 6.99 2.48 -0.25
CA ALA A 93 7.38 3.40 -1.32
C ALA A 93 8.27 4.55 -0.81
N LYS A 94 7.94 5.16 0.34
CA LYS A 94 8.76 6.23 0.95
C LYS A 94 10.14 5.72 1.34
N SER A 95 10.22 4.58 2.02
CA SER A 95 11.49 3.98 2.45
C SER A 95 12.37 3.65 1.24
N TYR A 96 11.84 2.94 0.24
CA TYR A 96 12.61 2.52 -0.95
C TYR A 96 12.91 3.67 -1.94
N SER A 97 12.19 4.79 -1.85
CA SER A 97 12.50 6.01 -2.61
C SER A 97 13.61 6.86 -1.98
N SER A 98 13.88 6.67 -0.70
CA SER A 98 14.88 7.44 0.04
C SER A 98 16.31 6.93 -0.26
N SER A 99 17.29 7.83 -0.26
CA SER A 99 18.68 7.49 -0.61
C SER A 99 19.35 6.52 0.35
N ASN A 100 18.88 6.43 1.59
CA ASN A 100 19.44 5.59 2.65
C ASN A 100 18.41 4.61 3.25
N GLY A 101 17.26 4.43 2.60
CA GLY A 101 16.17 3.58 3.09
C GLY A 101 15.34 4.18 4.22
N ARG A 102 15.67 5.37 4.73
CA ARG A 102 15.03 5.99 5.89
C ARG A 102 14.21 7.22 5.50
N TYR A 103 13.03 7.38 6.10
CA TYR A 103 12.19 8.57 5.97
C TYR A 103 11.65 8.99 7.34
N PHE A 104 11.31 10.27 7.52
CA PHE A 104 10.63 10.71 8.74
C PHE A 104 9.11 10.54 8.57
N ASP A 105 8.48 9.85 9.50
CA ASP A 105 7.03 9.65 9.52
C ASP A 105 6.41 10.61 10.54
N GLU A 106 5.69 11.62 10.07
CA GLU A 106 5.12 12.68 10.93
C GLU A 106 4.05 12.15 11.88
N GLU A 107 3.30 11.10 11.48
CA GLU A 107 2.26 10.51 12.34
C GLU A 107 2.89 9.74 13.51
N VAL A 108 4.02 9.08 13.26
CA VAL A 108 4.75 8.31 14.26
C VAL A 108 5.72 9.19 15.06
N GLY A 109 6.17 10.32 14.49
CA GLY A 109 7.14 11.23 15.10
C GLY A 109 8.58 10.69 15.13
N HIS A 110 8.89 9.68 14.30
CA HIS A 110 10.17 8.98 14.29
C HIS A 110 10.71 8.79 12.86
N LEU A 111 12.03 8.55 12.76
CA LEU A 111 12.61 8.02 11.52
C LEU A 111 12.16 6.56 11.36
N CYS A 112 11.76 6.21 10.16
CA CYS A 112 11.24 4.91 9.80
C CYS A 112 11.99 4.32 8.62
N TYR A 113 12.03 2.99 8.55
CA TYR A 113 12.46 2.26 7.36
C TYR A 113 11.61 1.00 7.19
N VAL A 114 11.55 0.49 5.96
CA VAL A 114 10.82 -0.74 5.61
C VAL A 114 11.80 -1.75 5.04
N ASP A 115 11.74 -2.98 5.54
CA ASP A 115 12.54 -4.10 5.05
C ASP A 115 11.65 -5.30 4.69
N PHE A 116 12.21 -6.27 3.95
CA PHE A 116 11.55 -7.53 3.55
C PHE A 116 10.30 -7.35 2.66
N ALA A 117 10.21 -6.28 1.88
CA ALA A 117 9.13 -6.10 0.92
C ALA A 117 9.15 -7.23 -0.14
N SER A 118 7.97 -7.76 -0.47
CA SER A 118 7.87 -8.78 -1.51
C SER A 118 8.26 -8.23 -2.88
N GLN A 119 8.83 -9.09 -3.74
CA GLN A 119 9.16 -8.72 -5.11
C GLN A 119 7.94 -8.25 -5.90
N GLU A 120 6.76 -8.78 -5.59
CA GLU A 120 5.50 -8.37 -6.20
C GLU A 120 5.15 -6.92 -5.85
N ALA A 121 5.22 -6.54 -4.56
CA ALA A 121 4.98 -5.17 -4.12
C ALA A 121 5.99 -4.18 -4.72
N LEU A 122 7.27 -4.56 -4.75
CA LEU A 122 8.34 -3.75 -5.37
C LEU A 122 8.14 -3.59 -6.88
N SER A 123 7.72 -4.66 -7.57
CA SER A 123 7.45 -4.60 -9.01
C SER A 123 6.26 -3.69 -9.30
N LEU A 124 5.17 -3.80 -8.52
CA LEU A 124 4.02 -2.93 -8.64
C LEU A 124 4.41 -1.46 -8.41
N TRP A 125 5.20 -1.18 -7.36
CA TRP A 125 5.67 0.17 -7.08
C TRP A 125 6.49 0.75 -8.24
N ARG A 126 7.41 -0.03 -8.83
CA ARG A 126 8.20 0.41 -9.99
C ARG A 126 7.33 0.70 -11.22
N THR A 127 6.23 -0.03 -11.38
CA THR A 127 5.28 0.15 -12.50
C THR A 127 4.44 1.42 -12.37
N ILE A 128 4.11 1.84 -11.15
CA ILE A 128 3.21 2.98 -10.90
C ILE A 128 3.91 4.27 -10.45
N ARG A 129 5.24 4.21 -10.30
CA ARG A 129 6.09 5.35 -10.00
C ARG A 129 6.27 6.26 -11.22
#